data_AF-A0A359IFT0-F1
#
_entry.id   AF-A0A359IFT0-F1
#
_cell.length_a   1.000
_cell.length_b   1.000
_cell.length_c   1.000
_cell.angle_alpha   90.00
_cell.angle_beta   90.00
_cell.angle_gamma   90.00
#
_symmetry.space_group_name_H-M   'P 1'
#
loop_
_entity.id
_entity.type
_entity.pdbx_description
1 polymer ?
#
loop_
_entity_poly.entity_id
_entity_poly.type
_entity_poly.pdbx_seq_one_letter_code
_entity_poly.pdbx_strand_id
1 'polypeptide(L)'
;MMSNRKPGFLKEWMLNFNWGMLAFIFHRVTGLALVLYIVLHIYSVGHSLGGGDSFNQMMKGYNTPFGHVLEYFLLLAVLWHMFNGIRITVTDFLRFSHKQKVLILWVFILSGLIALASLLRFIPELKVLFGGS
;
A
#
# COMPACT_ATOMS: atom_id res chain seq x y z
N MET A 1 -29.67 39.64 7.98
CA MET A 1 -28.62 38.94 8.76
C MET A 1 -28.24 37.66 8.02
N MET A 2 -27.06 37.58 7.42
CA MET A 2 -26.58 36.34 6.79
C MET A 2 -26.00 35.41 7.86
N SER A 3 -26.51 34.18 7.91
CA SER A 3 -26.08 33.13 8.82
C SER A 3 -24.65 32.68 8.46
N ASN A 4 -23.66 33.15 9.23
CA ASN A 4 -22.24 32.76 9.12
C ASN A 4 -22.01 31.36 9.75
N ARG A 5 -22.69 30.32 9.24
CA ARG A 5 -22.38 28.94 9.64
C ARG A 5 -21.14 28.50 8.88
N LYS A 6 -20.08 28.16 9.62
CA LYS A 6 -18.93 27.47 9.05
C LYS A 6 -19.43 26.20 8.33
N PRO A 7 -18.96 25.94 7.10
CA PRO A 7 -19.34 24.73 6.39
C PRO A 7 -19.04 23.51 7.28
N GLY A 8 -19.91 22.49 7.26
CA GLY A 8 -19.66 21.28 8.06
C GLY A 8 -18.32 20.62 7.69
N PHE A 9 -17.74 19.87 8.62
CA PHE A 9 -16.41 19.25 8.49
C PHE A 9 -16.13 18.60 7.11
N LEU A 10 -17.10 17.86 6.57
CA LEU A 10 -16.98 17.22 5.24
C LEU A 10 -16.82 18.23 4.10
N LYS A 11 -17.54 19.36 4.18
CA LYS A 11 -17.50 20.41 3.15
C LYS A 11 -16.21 21.22 3.26
N GLU A 12 -15.70 21.47 4.47
CA GLU A 12 -14.37 22.05 4.68
C GLU A 12 -13.24 21.15 4.18
N TRP A 13 -13.36 19.83 4.40
CA TRP A 13 -12.37 18.84 3.96
C TRP A 13 -12.30 18.74 2.43
N MET A 14 -13.45 18.72 1.75
CA MET A 14 -13.48 18.72 0.28
C MET A 14 -12.95 20.03 -0.33
N LEU A 15 -13.20 21.17 0.31
CA LEU A 15 -12.75 22.48 -0.18
C LEU A 15 -11.24 22.69 -0.02
N ASN A 16 -10.60 22.08 0.98
CA ASN A 16 -9.16 22.22 1.27
C ASN A 16 -8.34 20.96 0.91
N PHE A 17 -8.83 20.17 -0.05
CA PHE A 17 -8.17 18.93 -0.44
C PHE A 17 -6.79 19.19 -1.07
N ASN A 18 -5.76 18.55 -0.50
CA ASN A 18 -4.38 18.61 -0.98
C ASN A 18 -3.84 17.19 -1.17
N TRP A 19 -3.21 16.92 -2.32
CA TRP A 19 -2.50 15.67 -2.61
C TRP A 19 -1.49 15.24 -1.54
N GLY A 20 -0.83 16.20 -0.89
CA GLY A 20 0.07 15.93 0.24
C GLY A 20 -0.65 15.40 1.49
N MET A 21 -1.89 15.84 1.74
CA MET A 21 -2.70 15.36 2.86
C MET A 21 -3.15 13.92 2.62
N LEU A 22 -3.59 13.60 1.40
CA LEU A 22 -3.87 12.21 1.03
C LEU A 22 -2.63 11.33 1.20
N ALA A 23 -1.48 11.80 0.69
CA ALA A 23 -0.28 11.00 0.74
C ALA A 23 0.15 10.66 2.18
N PHE A 24 -0.05 11.61 3.09
CA PHE A 24 0.16 11.41 4.52
C PHE A 24 -0.82 10.40 5.14
N ILE A 25 -2.12 10.51 4.84
CA ILE A 25 -3.13 9.57 5.36
C ILE A 25 -2.81 8.15 4.88
N PHE A 26 -2.57 7.97 3.57
CA PHE A 26 -2.25 6.66 3.01
C PHE A 26 -0.98 6.08 3.62
N HIS A 27 0.07 6.90 3.86
CA HIS A 27 1.30 6.40 4.49
C HIS A 27 1.07 5.82 5.90
N ARG A 28 0.21 6.46 6.69
CA ARG A 28 -0.15 5.96 8.03
C ARG A 28 -1.01 4.71 7.97
N VAL A 29 -2.02 4.71 7.10
CA VAL A 29 -2.90 3.55 6.93
C VAL A 29 -2.12 2.34 6.44
N THR A 30 -1.26 2.50 5.43
CA THR A 30 -0.40 1.41 4.96
C THR A 30 0.62 0.99 6.01
N GLY A 31 1.18 1.93 6.79
CA GLY A 31 2.07 1.59 7.90
C GLY A 31 1.38 0.71 8.95
N LEU A 32 0.16 1.06 9.36
CA LEU A 32 -0.61 0.25 10.31
C LEU A 32 -0.96 -1.13 9.74
N ALA A 33 -1.34 -1.20 8.46
CA ALA A 33 -1.57 -2.47 7.77
C ALA A 33 -0.31 -3.34 7.73
N LEU A 34 0.86 -2.75 7.49
CA LEU A 34 2.14 -3.46 7.47
C LEU A 34 2.56 -3.97 8.85
N VAL A 35 2.28 -3.23 9.92
CA VAL A 35 2.52 -3.71 11.30
C VAL A 35 1.70 -4.99 11.56
N LEU A 36 0.41 -4.98 11.22
CA LEU A 36 -0.43 -6.17 11.34
C LEU A 36 0.08 -7.31 10.46
N TYR A 37 0.49 -6.99 9.23
CA TYR A 37 1.07 -7.98 8.31
C TYR A 37 2.33 -8.61 8.88
N ILE A 38 3.25 -7.87 9.49
CA ILE A 38 4.49 -8.42 10.04
C ILE A 38 4.19 -9.48 11.10
N VAL A 39 3.21 -9.26 11.98
CA VAL A 39 2.79 -10.27 12.98
C VAL A 39 2.29 -11.54 12.30
N LEU A 40 1.39 -11.40 11.32
CA LEU A 40 0.87 -12.53 10.55
C LEU A 40 1.96 -13.23 9.71
N HIS A 41 2.91 -12.47 9.19
CA HIS A 41 4.01 -12.95 8.37
C HIS A 41 4.97 -13.81 9.20
N ILE A 42 5.36 -13.34 10.39
CA ILE A 42 6.19 -14.11 11.33
C ILE A 42 5.46 -15.39 11.74
N TYR A 43 4.16 -15.33 12.02
CA TYR A 43 3.36 -16.52 12.33
C TYR A 43 3.34 -17.53 11.18
N SER A 44 3.13 -17.06 9.94
CA SER A 44 3.14 -17.90 8.74
C SER A 44 4.50 -18.56 8.51
N VAL A 45 5.58 -17.78 8.52
CA VAL A 45 6.95 -18.31 8.33
C VAL A 45 7.36 -19.20 9.52
N GLY A 46 6.85 -18.96 10.72
CA GLY A 46 7.10 -19.79 11.90
C GLY A 46 6.69 -21.26 11.74
N HIS A 47 5.71 -21.57 10.87
CA HIS A 47 5.33 -22.95 10.54
C HIS A 47 6.47 -23.73 9.85
N SER A 48 7.44 -23.04 9.26
CA SER A 48 8.64 -23.69 8.71
C SER A 48 9.46 -24.45 9.76
N LEU A 49 9.36 -24.07 11.03
CA LEU A 49 10.02 -24.75 12.14
C LEU A 49 9.38 -26.12 12.46
N GLY A 50 8.10 -26.30 12.09
CA GLY A 50 7.37 -27.56 12.26
C GLY A 50 7.60 -28.60 11.16
N GLY A 51 8.52 -28.33 10.23
CA GLY A 51 8.81 -29.19 9.08
C GLY A 51 8.05 -28.79 7.80
N GLY A 52 8.42 -29.43 6.68
CA GLY A 52 7.90 -29.08 5.36
C GLY A 52 6.38 -29.26 5.22
N ASP A 53 5.81 -30.27 5.87
CA ASP A 53 4.37 -30.54 5.78
C ASP A 53 3.52 -29.46 6.47
N SER A 54 3.96 -28.98 7.64
CA SER A 54 3.29 -27.89 8.36
C SER A 54 3.30 -26.58 7.57
N PHE A 55 4.46 -26.25 6.97
CA PHE A 55 4.59 -25.08 6.10
C PHE A 55 3.74 -25.19 4.83
N ASN A 56 3.76 -26.35 4.17
CA ASN A 56 2.96 -26.59 2.96
C ASN A 56 1.46 -26.48 3.26
N GLN A 57 1.01 -26.97 4.41
CA GLN A 57 -0.38 -26.85 4.82
C GLN A 57 -0.78 -25.38 5.05
N MET A 58 0.08 -24.59 5.68
CA MET A 58 -0.13 -23.14 5.84
C MET A 58 -0.18 -22.43 4.48
N MET A 59 0.73 -22.76 3.57
CA MET A 59 0.83 -22.13 2.25
C MET A 59 -0.38 -22.42 1.35
N LYS A 60 -1.05 -23.57 1.52
CA LYS A 60 -2.31 -23.87 0.83
C LYS A 60 -3.41 -22.83 1.13
N GLY A 61 -3.40 -22.22 2.31
CA GLY A 61 -4.35 -21.14 2.65
C GLY A 61 -4.10 -19.84 1.86
N TYR A 62 -2.84 -19.55 1.53
CA TYR A 62 -2.44 -18.37 0.76
C TYR A 62 -2.55 -18.57 -0.75
N ASN A 63 -2.36 -19.81 -1.24
CA ASN A 63 -2.54 -20.19 -2.64
C ASN A 63 -4.03 -20.34 -3.02
N THR A 64 -4.82 -19.35 -2.60
CA THR A 64 -6.21 -19.21 -3.00
C THR A 64 -6.34 -17.93 -3.82
N PRO A 65 -7.35 -17.83 -4.68
CA PRO A 65 -7.53 -16.62 -5.47
C PRO A 65 -7.72 -15.35 -4.62
N PHE A 66 -8.37 -15.47 -3.47
CA PHE A 66 -8.47 -14.40 -2.49
C PHE A 66 -7.11 -14.04 -1.88
N GLY A 67 -6.27 -15.03 -1.59
CA GLY A 67 -4.90 -14.83 -1.12
C GLY A 67 -4.03 -14.05 -2.11
N HIS A 68 -4.13 -14.34 -3.41
CA HIS A 68 -3.42 -13.59 -4.45
C HIS A 68 -3.88 -12.12 -4.54
N VAL A 69 -5.18 -11.85 -4.36
CA VAL A 69 -5.68 -10.47 -4.29
C VAL A 69 -5.10 -9.74 -3.07
N LEU A 70 -5.09 -10.38 -1.90
CA LEU A 70 -4.50 -9.81 -0.69
C LEU A 70 -3.00 -9.56 -0.84
N GLU A 71 -2.25 -10.48 -1.46
CA GLU A 71 -0.82 -10.32 -1.73
C GLU A 71 -0.55 -9.13 -2.65
N TYR A 72 -1.39 -8.93 -3.67
CA TYR A 72 -1.27 -7.78 -4.56
C TYR A 72 -1.55 -6.46 -3.84
N PHE A 73 -2.61 -6.38 -3.01
CA PHE A 73 -2.88 -5.19 -2.19
C PHE A 73 -1.76 -4.91 -1.17
N LEU A 74 -1.20 -5.96 -0.59
CA LEU A 74 -0.06 -5.86 0.30
C LEU A 74 1.16 -5.28 -0.45
N LEU A 75 1.44 -5.74 -1.67
CA LEU A 75 2.50 -5.19 -2.51
C LEU A 75 2.30 -3.69 -2.76
N LEU A 76 1.08 -3.26 -3.08
CA LEU A 76 0.76 -1.84 -3.22
C LEU A 76 1.01 -1.06 -1.92
N ALA A 77 0.61 -1.62 -0.78
CA ALA A 77 0.81 -1.00 0.54
C ALA A 77 2.31 -0.85 0.87
N VAL A 78 3.13 -1.87 0.60
CA VAL A 78 4.58 -1.85 0.77
C VAL A 78 5.23 -0.78 -0.11
N LEU A 79 4.93 -0.78 -1.42
CA LEU A 79 5.52 0.18 -2.36
C LEU A 79 5.19 1.62 -1.95
N TRP A 80 3.92 1.89 -1.66
CA TRP A 80 3.49 3.22 -1.22
C TRP A 80 4.20 3.64 0.08
N HIS A 81 4.22 2.76 1.08
CA HIS A 81 4.82 3.05 2.38
C HIS A 81 6.32 3.31 2.26
N MET A 82 7.05 2.46 1.53
CA MET A 82 8.49 2.54 1.32
C MET A 82 8.87 3.82 0.56
N PHE A 83 8.30 4.06 -0.63
CA PHE A 83 8.70 5.21 -1.44
C PHE A 83 8.28 6.54 -0.81
N ASN A 84 7.11 6.60 -0.18
CA ASN A 84 6.69 7.83 0.51
C ASN A 84 7.51 8.07 1.79
N GLY A 85 7.92 7.00 2.50
CA GLY A 85 8.86 7.09 3.63
C GLY A 85 10.24 7.59 3.20
N ILE A 86 10.75 7.10 2.07
CA ILE A 86 12.01 7.59 1.46
C ILE A 86 11.87 9.07 1.10
N ARG A 87 10.76 9.49 0.47
CA ARG A 87 10.50 10.91 0.18
C ARG A 87 10.63 11.75 1.44
N ILE A 88 9.91 11.39 2.52
CA ILE A 88 9.91 12.15 3.77
C ILE A 88 11.33 12.22 4.36
N THR A 89 12.01 11.07 4.43
CA THR A 89 13.39 10.99 4.92
C THR A 89 14.34 11.90 4.10
N VAL A 90 14.29 11.82 2.78
CA VAL A 90 15.12 12.65 1.88
C VAL A 90 14.79 14.13 2.06
N THR A 91 13.52 14.51 2.19
CA THR A 91 13.14 15.91 2.36
C THR A 91 13.58 16.49 3.69
N ASP A 92 13.55 15.68 4.75
CA ASP A 92 13.89 16.11 6.11
C ASP A 92 15.41 16.19 6.30
N PHE A 93 16.17 15.19 5.81
CA PHE A 93 17.62 15.16 5.93
C PHE A 93 18.34 16.09 4.96
N LEU A 94 17.88 16.21 3.70
CA LEU A 94 18.54 17.05 2.67
C LEU A 94 17.93 18.45 2.55
N ARG A 95 16.99 18.82 3.43
CA ARG A 95 16.28 20.11 3.42
C ARG A 95 15.63 20.45 2.07
N PHE A 96 15.26 19.45 1.27
CA PHE A 96 14.67 19.61 -0.07
C PHE A 96 13.18 19.98 -0.04
N SER A 97 12.81 20.94 0.81
CA SER A 97 11.42 21.38 0.96
C SER A 97 10.83 21.98 -0.33
N HIS A 98 11.64 22.65 -1.15
CA HIS A 98 11.17 23.26 -2.40
C HIS A 98 10.86 22.24 -3.52
N LYS A 99 11.39 21.02 -3.46
CA LYS A 99 11.21 19.99 -4.50
C LYS A 99 10.19 18.90 -4.12
N GLN A 100 9.43 19.10 -3.05
CA GLN A 100 8.38 18.16 -2.56
C GLN A 100 7.40 17.72 -3.66
N LYS A 101 6.96 18.65 -4.53
CA LYS A 101 6.04 18.36 -5.64
C LYS A 101 6.65 17.45 -6.72
N VAL A 102 7.95 17.54 -6.96
CA VAL A 102 8.64 16.68 -7.93
C VAL A 102 8.86 15.31 -7.32
N LEU A 103 9.27 15.25 -6.05
CA LEU A 103 9.52 13.99 -5.34
C LEU A 103 8.25 13.15 -5.18
N ILE A 104 7.11 13.76 -4.87
CA ILE A 104 5.83 13.02 -4.79
C ILE A 104 5.44 12.42 -6.14
N LEU A 105 5.73 13.12 -7.25
CA LEU A 105 5.48 12.64 -8.61
C LEU A 105 6.34 11.42 -8.92
N TRP A 106 7.63 11.44 -8.54
CA TRP A 106 8.52 10.27 -8.66
C TRP A 106 8.06 9.09 -7.82
N VAL A 107 7.56 9.33 -6.60
CA VAL A 107 6.96 8.28 -5.77
C VAL A 107 5.81 7.60 -6.52
N PHE A 108 4.88 8.37 -7.09
CA PHE A 108 3.77 7.83 -7.87
C PHE A 108 4.24 7.07 -9.12
N ILE A 109 5.21 7.60 -9.86
CA ILE A 109 5.74 6.94 -11.08
C ILE A 109 6.40 5.62 -10.71
N LEU A 110 7.31 5.59 -9.73
CA LEU A 110 8.04 4.39 -9.34
C LEU A 110 7.10 3.31 -8.80
N SER A 111 6.21 3.68 -7.87
CA SER A 111 5.23 2.74 -7.33
C SER A 111 4.25 2.26 -8.40
N GLY A 112 3.79 3.13 -9.30
CA GLY A 112 2.90 2.78 -10.41
C GLY A 112 3.56 1.87 -11.44
N LEU A 113 4.81 2.13 -11.83
CA LEU A 113 5.57 1.28 -12.75
C LEU A 113 5.79 -0.11 -12.18
N ILE A 114 6.20 -0.21 -10.91
CA ILE A 114 6.42 -1.51 -10.26
C ILE A 114 5.08 -2.25 -10.09
N ALA A 115 4.01 -1.56 -9.68
CA ALA A 115 2.69 -2.15 -9.58
C ALA A 115 2.21 -2.69 -10.95
N LEU A 116 2.37 -1.91 -12.01
CA LEU A 116 2.00 -2.31 -13.37
C LEU A 116 2.85 -3.49 -13.88
N ALA A 117 4.15 -3.46 -13.65
CA ALA A 117 5.03 -4.59 -13.99
C ALA A 117 4.64 -5.85 -13.20
N SER A 118 4.27 -5.69 -11.93
CA SER A 118 3.82 -6.78 -11.07
C SER A 118 2.50 -7.38 -11.54
N LEU A 119 1.62 -6.59 -12.18
CA LEU A 119 0.41 -7.15 -12.79
C LEU A 119 0.73 -8.21 -13.83
N LEU A 120 1.80 -8.10 -14.63
CA LEU A 120 2.16 -9.16 -15.57
C LEU A 120 2.44 -10.50 -14.89
N ARG A 121 2.90 -10.46 -13.63
CA ARG A 121 3.13 -11.66 -12.82
C ARG A 121 1.86 -12.18 -12.17
N PHE A 122 0.93 -11.31 -11.77
CA PHE A 122 -0.33 -11.65 -11.09
C PHE A 122 -1.53 -11.91 -12.04
N ILE A 123 -1.48 -11.41 -13.29
CA ILE A 123 -2.54 -11.55 -14.30
C ILE A 123 -2.84 -13.02 -14.64
N PRO A 124 -1.86 -13.94 -14.78
CA PRO A 124 -2.15 -15.34 -15.03
C PRO A 124 -3.03 -15.94 -13.94
N GLU A 125 -2.74 -15.69 -12.67
CA GLU A 125 -3.54 -16.16 -11.54
C GLU A 125 -4.91 -15.46 -11.46
N LEU A 126 -4.98 -14.17 -11.82
CA LEU A 126 -6.22 -13.41 -11.89
C LEU A 126 -7.10 -13.79 -13.10
N LYS A 127 -6.55 -14.28 -14.21
CA LYS A 127 -7.35 -14.76 -15.36
C LYS A 127 -8.09 -16.05 -15.05
N VAL A 128 -7.47 -16.93 -14.26
CA VAL A 128 -8.12 -18.15 -13.73
C VAL A 128 -9.36 -17.80 -12.90
N LEU A 129 -9.35 -16.68 -12.18
CA LEU A 129 -10.51 -16.17 -11.43
C LEU A 129 -11.70 -15.74 -12.29
N PHE A 130 -11.45 -15.21 -13.49
CA PHE A 130 -12.48 -14.69 -14.39
C PHE A 130 -12.86 -15.67 -15.51
N GLY A 131 -12.43 -16.94 -15.41
CA GLY A 131 -12.79 -18.00 -16.37
C GLY A 131 -12.02 -17.95 -17.70
N GLY A 132 -10.88 -17.27 -17.76
CA GLY A 132 -10.00 -17.29 -18.93
C GLY A 132 -9.13 -18.54 -18.94
N SER A 133 -9.36 -19.42 -19.92
CA SER A 133 -8.53 -20.60 -20.24
C SER A 133 -7.08 -20.25 -20.51
#